data_AF-A0AA88HLR1-F1
#
_entry.id   AF-A0AA88HLR1-F1
#
_cell.length_a   1.000
_cell.length_b   1.000
_cell.length_c   1.000
_cell.angle_alpha   90.00
_cell.angle_beta   90.00
_cell.angle_gamma   90.00
#
_symmetry.space_group_name_H-M   'P 1'
#
loop_
_entity.id
_entity.type
_entity.pdbx_description
1 polymer ?
#
loop_
_entity_poly.entity_id
_entity_poly.type
_entity_poly.pdbx_seq_one_letter_code
_entity_poly.pdbx_strand_id
1 'polypeptide(L)'
;MGGVDLRDMLIKLYKIEIRGKKMVYASLLLFLGSFSRQRMVALFCQRMVALLADQDCSTPKRPKLVKLKPYDSVHYDSIQHWPEAVADKKRCRLCFAYARIQCSKCQVSLCLVKNRNCFKIFHTQ
;
A
#
# COMPACT_ATOMS: atom_id res chain seq x y z
N MET A 1 -30.53 13.19 -35.62
CA MET A 1 -30.63 13.84 -34.30
C MET A 1 -30.27 12.94 -33.11
N GLY A 2 -29.99 11.63 -33.26
CA GLY A 2 -29.71 10.72 -32.11
C GLY A 2 -28.24 10.39 -31.80
N GLY A 3 -27.26 11.10 -32.38
CA GLY A 3 -25.84 10.79 -32.19
C GLY A 3 -25.20 11.42 -30.94
N VAL A 4 -25.77 12.54 -30.46
CA VAL A 4 -25.29 13.25 -29.26
C VAL A 4 -25.81 12.54 -28.00
N ASP A 5 -27.03 12.00 -28.05
CA ASP A 5 -27.67 11.31 -26.92
C ASP A 5 -26.97 10.01 -26.52
N LEU A 6 -26.51 9.21 -27.50
CA LEU A 6 -25.78 7.97 -27.22
C LEU A 6 -24.44 8.26 -26.54
N ARG A 7 -23.76 9.35 -26.96
CA ARG A 7 -22.49 9.78 -26.37
C ARG A 7 -22.69 10.25 -24.93
N ASP A 8 -23.72 11.04 -24.66
CA ASP A 8 -24.03 11.51 -23.31
C ASP A 8 -24.49 10.38 -22.37
N MET A 9 -25.20 9.38 -22.91
CA MET A 9 -25.56 8.17 -22.18
C MET A 9 -24.31 7.37 -21.78
N LEU A 10 -23.37 7.18 -22.72
CA LEU A 10 -22.13 6.44 -22.47
C LEU A 10 -21.20 7.20 -21.50
N ILE A 11 -21.15 8.53 -21.57
CA ILE A 11 -20.39 9.36 -20.63
C ILE A 11 -20.96 9.22 -19.21
N LYS A 12 -22.28 9.17 -19.03
CA LYS A 12 -22.89 8.90 -17.72
C LYS A 12 -22.53 7.53 -17.15
N LEU A 13 -22.53 6.48 -17.98
CA LEU A 13 -22.23 5.12 -17.55
C LEU A 13 -20.75 4.92 -17.18
N TYR A 14 -19.84 5.59 -17.88
CA TYR A 14 -18.39 5.50 -17.63
C TYR A 14 -17.83 6.68 -16.81
N LYS A 15 -18.68 7.52 -16.22
CA LYS A 15 -18.23 8.63 -15.37
C LYS A 15 -17.72 8.10 -14.04
N ILE A 16 -16.43 7.83 -13.99
CA ILE A 16 -15.72 7.53 -12.75
C ILE A 16 -15.68 8.82 -11.93
N GLU A 17 -16.46 8.90 -10.85
CA GLU A 17 -16.39 10.01 -9.90
C GLU A 17 -15.09 9.94 -9.09
N ILE A 18 -14.01 10.44 -9.67
CA ILE A 18 -12.77 10.67 -8.92
C ILE A 18 -13.02 11.89 -8.02
N ARG A 19 -13.20 11.67 -6.72
CA ARG A 19 -13.20 12.74 -5.70
C ARG A 19 -11.78 13.31 -5.55
N GLY A 20 -11.38 14.14 -6.50
CA GLY A 20 -10.20 15.00 -6.44
C GLY A 20 -10.59 16.48 -6.31
N LYS A 21 -9.67 17.34 -5.87
CA LYS A 21 -9.90 18.79 -5.77
C LYS A 21 -10.23 19.33 -7.17
N LYS A 22 -11.51 19.64 -7.40
CA LYS A 22 -12.13 20.02 -8.69
C LYS A 22 -11.42 21.16 -9.46
N MET A 23 -10.57 21.93 -8.78
CA MET A 23 -9.85 23.10 -9.32
C MET A 23 -8.75 22.74 -10.33
N VAL A 24 -8.15 21.54 -10.24
CA VAL A 24 -7.00 21.17 -11.10
C VAL A 24 -7.47 20.78 -12.51
N TYR A 25 -8.57 20.03 -12.62
CA TYR A 25 -9.08 19.56 -13.91
C TYR A 25 -9.86 20.64 -14.69
N ALA A 26 -10.59 21.51 -13.98
CA ALA A 26 -11.28 22.64 -14.59
C ALA A 26 -10.29 23.65 -15.20
N SER A 27 -9.15 23.87 -14.55
CA SER A 27 -8.07 24.69 -15.09
C SER A 27 -7.46 24.05 -16.34
N LEU A 28 -7.20 22.74 -16.33
CA LEU A 28 -6.62 22.02 -17.46
C LEU A 28 -7.50 22.07 -18.74
N LEU A 29 -8.83 22.00 -18.58
CA LEU A 29 -9.77 22.08 -19.71
C LEU A 29 -9.90 23.49 -20.31
N LEU A 30 -9.71 24.54 -19.51
CA LEU A 30 -9.70 25.92 -20.01
C LEU A 30 -8.40 26.27 -20.77
N PHE A 31 -7.27 25.66 -20.42
CA PHE A 31 -5.99 25.90 -21.09
C PHE A 31 -5.90 25.29 -22.50
N LEU A 32 -6.63 24.21 -22.79
CA LEU A 32 -6.64 23.59 -24.12
C LEU A 32 -7.57 24.31 -25.13
N GLY A 33 -8.43 25.22 -24.66
CA GLY A 33 -9.43 25.92 -25.47
C GLY A 33 -9.01 27.30 -26.01
N SER A 34 -7.79 27.77 -25.75
CA SER A 34 -7.33 29.09 -26.21
C SER A 34 -5.97 29.03 -26.89
N PHE A 35 -5.93 28.26 -27.98
CA PHE A 35 -4.79 28.21 -28.90
C PHE A 35 -4.91 29.33 -29.96
N SER A 36 -4.70 30.58 -29.57
CA SER A 36 -4.28 31.63 -30.52
C SER A 36 -3.58 32.80 -29.80
N ARG A 37 -2.35 32.56 -29.33
CA ARG A 37 -1.24 33.54 -29.31
C ARG A 37 0.02 32.88 -28.76
N GLN A 38 0.72 32.18 -29.65
CA GLN A 38 2.07 31.67 -29.42
C GLN A 38 3.03 32.84 -29.19
N ARG A 39 3.31 33.17 -27.93
CA ARG A 39 4.65 33.58 -27.45
C ARG A 39 4.71 33.89 -25.95
N MET A 40 3.59 34.26 -25.33
CA MET A 40 3.58 34.58 -23.88
C MET A 40 3.42 33.33 -22.99
N VAL A 41 2.86 32.23 -23.52
CA VAL A 41 2.55 31.02 -22.74
C VAL A 41 3.82 30.25 -22.34
N ALA A 42 4.88 30.26 -23.14
CA ALA A 42 6.10 29.50 -22.85
C ALA A 42 6.84 30.02 -21.59
N LEU A 43 6.97 31.35 -21.45
CA LEU A 43 7.60 31.97 -20.29
C LEU A 43 6.74 31.85 -19.01
N PHE A 44 5.41 31.92 -19.16
CA PHE A 44 4.51 31.71 -18.03
C PHE A 44 4.52 30.24 -17.55
N CYS A 45 4.60 29.29 -18.49
CA CYS A 45 4.64 27.86 -18.19
C CYS A 45 5.96 27.46 -17.49
N GLN A 46 7.11 28.04 -17.88
CA GLN A 46 8.38 27.80 -17.20
C GLN A 46 8.37 28.25 -15.74
N ARG A 47 7.75 29.41 -15.45
CA ARG A 47 7.69 29.98 -14.09
C ARG A 47 6.68 29.26 -13.20
N MET A 48 5.59 28.73 -13.77
CA MET A 48 4.63 27.87 -13.07
C MET A 48 5.19 26.48 -12.73
N VAL A 49 5.95 25.86 -13.64
CA VAL A 49 6.58 24.55 -13.40
C VAL A 49 7.63 24.64 -12.29
N ALA A 50 8.36 25.74 -12.19
CA ALA A 50 9.32 25.97 -11.09
C ALA A 50 8.63 26.09 -9.71
N LEU A 51 7.45 26.73 -9.63
CA LEU A 51 6.71 26.87 -8.37
C LEU A 51 5.98 25.58 -7.94
N LEU A 52 5.70 24.67 -8.86
CA LEU A 52 5.09 23.37 -8.57
C LEU A 52 6.11 22.29 -8.19
N ALA A 53 7.40 22.52 -8.43
CA ALA A 53 8.47 21.57 -8.11
C ALA A 53 8.81 21.51 -6.60
N ASP A 54 8.47 22.55 -5.83
CA ASP A 54 8.73 22.64 -4.38
C ASP A 54 7.61 22.07 -3.50
N GLN A 55 6.52 21.54 -4.09
CA GLN A 55 5.59 20.72 -3.32
C GLN A 55 6.19 19.34 -3.13
N ASP A 56 6.96 19.20 -2.04
CA ASP A 56 7.38 17.92 -1.47
C ASP A 56 6.21 16.95 -1.47
N CYS A 57 6.26 16.03 -2.44
CA CYS A 57 5.36 14.91 -2.49
C CYS A 57 5.69 14.02 -1.29
N SER A 58 4.99 14.23 -0.19
CA SER A 58 4.75 13.16 0.77
C SER A 58 3.95 12.09 0.02
N THR A 59 4.68 11.24 -0.72
CA THR A 59 4.09 10.11 -1.44
C THR A 59 3.26 9.34 -0.42
N PRO A 60 1.96 9.08 -0.68
CA PRO A 60 1.18 8.24 0.22
C PRO A 60 1.92 6.91 0.33
N LYS A 61 2.35 6.56 1.55
CA LYS A 61 3.08 5.33 1.84
C LYS A 61 2.28 4.19 1.22
N ARG A 62 2.86 3.48 0.24
CA ARG A 62 2.21 2.36 -0.43
C ARG A 62 1.62 1.44 0.65
N PRO A 63 0.33 1.06 0.56
CA PRO A 63 -0.24 0.14 1.53
C PRO A 63 0.62 -1.11 1.54
N LYS A 64 1.18 -1.44 2.70
CA LYS A 64 1.99 -2.64 2.85
C LYS A 64 1.12 -3.81 2.44
N LEU A 65 1.62 -4.64 1.51
CA LEU A 65 0.95 -5.86 1.10
C LEU A 65 0.68 -6.69 2.37
N VAL A 66 -0.58 -6.85 2.73
CA VAL A 66 -0.97 -7.64 3.91
C VAL A 66 -0.73 -9.09 3.54
N LYS A 67 0.35 -9.69 4.07
CA LYS A 67 0.51 -11.15 3.97
C LYS A 67 -0.70 -11.79 4.64
N LEU A 68 -1.44 -12.59 3.90
CA LEU A 68 -2.51 -13.42 4.45
C LEU A 68 -1.90 -14.26 5.58
N LYS A 69 -2.41 -14.08 6.79
CA LYS A 69 -2.03 -14.89 7.94
C LYS A 69 -2.47 -16.33 7.64
N PRO A 70 -1.62 -17.35 7.85
CA PRO A 70 -2.07 -18.74 7.74
C PRO A 70 -3.25 -18.97 8.69
N TYR A 71 -4.19 -19.82 8.25
CA TYR A 71 -5.41 -20.14 8.98
C TYR A 71 -5.08 -20.72 10.37
N ASP A 72 -5.83 -20.30 11.40
CA ASP A 72 -5.46 -20.53 12.80
C ASP A 72 -5.39 -22.03 13.18
N SER A 73 -6.06 -22.94 12.46
CA SER A 73 -5.97 -24.38 12.74
C SER A 73 -4.55 -24.93 12.60
N VAL A 74 -3.74 -24.34 11.71
CA VAL A 74 -2.38 -24.82 11.44
C VAL A 74 -1.44 -24.63 12.64
N HIS A 75 -1.78 -23.73 13.56
CA HIS A 75 -0.95 -23.43 14.74
C HIS A 75 -0.99 -24.56 15.78
N TYR A 76 -2.11 -25.30 15.87
CA TYR A 76 -2.41 -26.28 16.92
C TYR A 76 -2.22 -27.74 16.52
N ASP A 77 -1.84 -28.00 15.27
CA ASP A 77 -1.74 -29.36 14.76
C ASP A 77 -0.68 -30.21 15.49
N SER A 78 0.21 -29.61 16.30
CA SER A 78 1.35 -30.23 17.00
C SER A 78 2.31 -31.05 16.10
N ILE A 79 2.04 -31.11 14.80
CA ILE A 79 2.73 -31.90 13.79
C ILE A 79 3.56 -30.97 12.91
N GLN A 80 4.83 -31.36 12.67
CA GLN A 80 5.74 -30.73 11.72
C GLN A 80 6.12 -29.26 12.06
N HIS A 81 6.24 -28.94 13.34
CA HIS A 81 6.74 -27.64 13.82
C HIS A 81 8.22 -27.76 14.21
N TRP A 82 9.12 -27.61 13.24
CA TRP A 82 10.56 -27.69 13.49
C TRP A 82 11.14 -26.31 13.87
N PRO A 83 11.98 -26.21 14.90
CA PRO A 83 12.68 -24.99 15.23
C PRO A 83 13.85 -24.76 14.28
N GLU A 84 13.80 -23.66 13.55
CA GLU A 84 14.84 -23.23 12.61
C GLU A 84 15.55 -21.99 13.16
N ALA A 85 16.88 -22.03 13.16
CA ALA A 85 17.69 -20.90 13.58
C ALA A 85 17.77 -19.87 12.46
N VAL A 86 17.35 -18.64 12.75
CA VAL A 86 17.34 -17.52 11.80
C VAL A 86 18.43 -16.52 12.19
N ALA A 87 19.15 -16.00 11.20
CA ALA A 87 20.19 -14.97 11.41
C ALA A 87 19.60 -13.70 12.04
N ASP A 88 18.41 -13.30 11.58
CA ASP A 88 17.70 -12.12 12.06
C ASP A 88 17.02 -12.36 13.41
N LYS A 89 17.27 -11.42 14.34
CA LYS A 89 16.60 -11.38 15.64
C LYS A 89 15.20 -10.78 15.46
N LYS A 90 14.16 -11.59 15.63
CA LYS A 90 12.76 -11.12 15.64
C LYS A 90 12.18 -11.18 17.05
N ARG A 91 11.13 -10.40 17.31
CA ARG A 91 10.44 -10.46 18.62
C ARG A 91 9.57 -11.70 18.70
N CYS A 92 9.55 -12.32 19.88
CA CYS A 92 8.68 -13.44 20.19
C CYS A 92 7.22 -13.00 20.17
N ARG A 93 6.33 -13.83 19.62
CA ARG A 93 4.89 -13.50 19.57
C ARG A 93 4.22 -13.46 20.95
N LEU A 94 4.66 -14.31 21.87
CA LEU A 94 4.11 -14.43 23.23
C LEU A 94 4.72 -13.44 24.23
N CYS A 95 6.05 -13.41 24.36
CA CYS A 95 6.73 -12.63 25.39
C CYS A 95 7.42 -11.35 24.88
N PHE A 96 7.31 -11.03 23.59
CA PHE A 96 7.91 -9.86 22.92
C PHE A 96 9.45 -9.71 23.03
N ALA A 97 10.13 -10.62 23.73
CA ALA A 97 11.58 -10.68 23.81
C ALA A 97 12.20 -11.11 22.48
N TYR A 98 13.47 -10.77 22.25
CA TYR A 98 14.17 -11.18 21.04
C TYR A 98 14.41 -12.69 21.02
N ALA A 99 14.05 -13.32 19.90
CA ALA A 99 14.29 -14.73 19.59
C ALA A 99 15.06 -14.85 18.27
N ARG A 100 15.91 -15.87 18.18
CA ARG A 100 16.63 -16.26 16.96
C ARG A 100 16.10 -17.55 16.35
N ILE A 101 15.00 -18.06 16.90
CA ILE A 101 14.40 -19.33 16.50
C ILE A 101 13.02 -19.03 15.94
N GLN A 102 12.73 -19.66 14.81
CA GLN A 102 11.47 -19.54 14.08
C GLN A 102 10.91 -20.93 13.82
N CYS A 103 9.59 -21.08 13.81
CA CYS A 103 8.94 -22.32 13.36
C CYS A 103 8.96 -22.39 11.82
N SER A 104 9.37 -23.51 11.23
CA SER A 104 9.39 -23.69 9.77
C SER A 104 8.00 -23.61 9.12
N LYS A 105 6.99 -24.24 9.73
CA LYS A 105 5.60 -24.28 9.24
C LYS A 105 4.86 -22.95 9.45
N CYS A 106 4.95 -22.37 10.65
CA CYS A 106 4.18 -21.17 11.02
C CYS A 106 4.90 -19.86 10.69
N GLN A 107 6.22 -19.91 10.42
CA GLN A 107 7.07 -18.73 10.20
C GLN A 107 7.02 -17.69 11.34
N VAL A 108 6.73 -18.14 12.57
CA VAL A 108 6.67 -17.30 13.77
C VAL A 108 7.94 -17.46 14.59
N SER A 109 8.52 -16.33 15.03
CA SER A 109 9.65 -16.30 15.95
C SER A 109 9.19 -16.54 17.39
N LEU A 110 9.77 -17.54 18.05
CA LEU A 110 9.38 -18.01 19.38
C LEU A 110 10.62 -18.27 20.24
N CYS A 111 10.51 -18.03 21.54
CA CYS A 111 11.60 -18.30 22.48
C CYS A 111 11.70 -19.78 22.83
N LEU A 112 12.92 -20.33 22.72
CA LEU A 112 13.35 -21.60 23.32
C LEU A 112 14.50 -21.32 24.28
N VAL A 113 14.18 -21.04 25.54
CA VAL A 113 15.15 -20.74 26.60
C VAL A 113 14.86 -21.65 27.80
N LYS A 114 15.88 -22.01 28.59
CA LYS A 114 15.72 -22.89 29.77
C LYS A 114 14.57 -22.47 30.70
N ASN A 115 14.41 -21.18 30.94
CA ASN A 115 13.42 -20.64 31.88
C ASN A 115 12.02 -20.44 31.26
N ARG A 116 11.90 -20.44 29.93
CA ARG A 116 10.63 -20.18 29.23
C ARG A 116 10.59 -20.87 27.88
N ASN A 117 9.58 -21.71 27.68
CA ASN A 117 9.35 -22.43 26.43
C ASN A 117 8.10 -21.89 25.72
N CYS A 118 8.24 -20.74 25.07
CA CYS A 118 7.16 -20.12 24.30
C CYS A 118 6.80 -20.95 23.06
N PHE A 119 7.74 -21.74 22.53
CA PHE A 119 7.50 -22.60 21.37
C PHE A 119 6.44 -23.67 21.67
N LYS A 120 6.59 -24.39 22.78
CA LYS A 120 5.62 -25.42 23.17
C LYS A 120 4.25 -24.81 23.45
N ILE A 121 4.19 -23.71 24.20
CA ILE A 121 2.93 -23.05 24.57
C ILE A 121 2.17 -22.64 23.31
N PHE A 122 2.85 -22.01 22.34
CA PHE A 122 2.21 -21.54 21.10
C PHE A 122 1.62 -22.66 20.23
N HIS A 123 2.16 -23.88 20.31
CA HIS A 123 1.70 -25.02 19.50
C HIS A 123 0.75 -25.96 20.24
N THR A 124 0.55 -25.76 21.55
CA THR A 124 -0.30 -26.63 22.39
C THR A 124 -1.60 -25.95 22.81
N GLN A 125 -1.68 -24.62 22.74
CA GLN A 125 -2.76 -23.80 23.29
C GLN A 125 -3.40 -22.93 22.23
#